data_AF-A0A9W4CVZ3-F1
#
_entry.id   AF-A0A9W4CVZ3-F1
#
_cell.length_a   1.000
_cell.length_b   1.000
_cell.length_c   1.000
_cell.angle_alpha   90.00
_cell.angle_beta   90.00
_cell.angle_gamma   90.00
#
_symmetry.space_group_name_H-M   'P 1'
#
loop_
_entity.id
_entity.type
_entity.pdbx_description
1 polymer ?
#
loop_
_entity_poly.entity_id
_entity_poly.type
_entity_poly.pdbx_seq_one_letter_code
_entity_poly.pdbx_strand_id
1 'polypeptide(L)'
;MPNIEQIEDDPAPINLINPAFKPISRSHILHCSYQYWYSKYRSSCIKSRIIPLTDLFLNYLREDGIILPDEVPTTASPETSFIESINSHSEWDEAVESSPHLAFPEIHQKIKDTILELGGSVAPKLNWSAPKDATWISMKKNSMECSSPNDIYLLLKSSDFITHDLEHAFDDTTNPQEIGQEDINYILVLRKWFQVNPACEFRCFVRERKLIGICQRDLNHFSFLFAIRDKIRDKIKEFFENTLVKTFPDPEFVFDVYLPEPYERVRLIDINPWAPKTDPLLFSWIYLLSLPLPQHLLGLPDSEACPSLPSSSSDNDTPDEDVGETDWVPEIRLVRKDDPRAYNFASSQYSAHKLPREVVEAGMQGENAIRDFATQWEKMMNGQAKLWRSEISDEDDI
;
A
#
# COMPACT_ATOMS: atom_id res chain seq x y z
N MET A 1 -37.27 35.27 -42.43
CA MET A 1 -36.32 34.26 -41.90
C MET A 1 -35.89 34.74 -40.52
N PRO A 2 -36.39 34.14 -39.44
CA PRO A 2 -36.04 34.58 -38.09
C PRO A 2 -34.82 33.83 -37.53
N ASN A 3 -34.08 34.61 -36.75
CA ASN A 3 -33.11 34.36 -35.68
C ASN A 3 -32.47 32.98 -35.46
N ILE A 4 -31.14 33.06 -35.36
CA ILE A 4 -30.19 32.11 -34.81
C ILE A 4 -30.43 31.99 -33.30
N GLU A 5 -30.92 30.84 -32.84
CA GLU A 5 -30.85 30.45 -31.43
C GLU A 5 -29.46 29.86 -31.16
N GLN A 6 -28.82 30.38 -30.10
CA GLN A 6 -27.60 29.85 -29.52
C GLN A 6 -27.92 28.48 -28.94
N ILE A 7 -27.37 27.43 -29.55
CA ILE A 7 -27.32 26.10 -28.97
C ILE A 7 -26.30 26.18 -27.84
N GLU A 8 -26.77 26.00 -26.61
CA GLU A 8 -25.93 25.81 -25.42
C GLU A 8 -24.96 24.64 -25.68
N ASP A 9 -23.67 24.88 -25.46
CA ASP A 9 -22.65 23.84 -25.49
C ASP A 9 -22.97 22.81 -24.41
N ASP A 10 -23.35 21.61 -24.84
CA ASP A 10 -23.39 20.40 -24.01
C ASP A 10 -22.04 20.25 -23.30
N PRO A 11 -21.99 19.97 -21.97
CA PRO A 11 -20.72 19.75 -21.29
C PRO A 11 -20.02 18.56 -21.93
N ALA A 12 -18.78 18.78 -22.37
CA ALA A 12 -17.95 17.78 -23.03
C ALA A 12 -17.97 16.44 -22.26
N PRO A 13 -18.02 15.29 -22.96
CA PRO A 13 -18.03 13.99 -22.32
C PRO A 13 -16.79 13.86 -21.43
N ILE A 14 -17.03 13.65 -20.13
CA ILE A 14 -15.98 13.35 -19.14
C ILE A 14 -15.20 12.16 -19.69
N ASN A 15 -13.93 12.37 -20.05
CA ASN A 15 -13.03 11.32 -20.49
C ASN A 15 -12.83 10.31 -19.35
N LEU A 16 -13.69 9.29 -19.30
CA LEU A 16 -13.73 8.19 -18.32
C LEU A 16 -12.51 7.25 -18.39
N ILE A 17 -11.52 7.55 -19.24
CA ILE A 17 -10.39 6.67 -19.54
C ILE A 17 -9.18 6.95 -18.63
N ASN A 18 -9.10 8.13 -18.01
CA ASN A 18 -8.03 8.43 -17.05
C ASN A 18 -8.63 8.98 -15.75
N PRO A 19 -8.55 8.25 -14.62
CA PRO A 19 -8.95 8.81 -13.33
C PRO A 19 -8.11 10.08 -13.07
N ALA A 20 -8.78 11.23 -13.04
CA ALA A 20 -8.11 12.51 -12.84
C ALA A 20 -7.75 12.68 -11.37
N PHE A 21 -6.64 12.06 -10.94
CA PHE A 21 -6.02 12.38 -9.66
C PHE A 21 -5.58 13.84 -9.65
N LYS A 22 -5.81 14.51 -8.52
CA LYS A 22 -5.17 15.80 -8.26
C LYS A 22 -3.65 15.60 -8.19
N PRO A 23 -2.85 16.63 -8.53
CA PRO A 23 -1.40 16.60 -8.32
C PRO A 23 -1.04 16.15 -6.90
N ILE A 24 -0.16 15.16 -6.78
CA ILE A 24 0.26 14.60 -5.50
C ILE A 24 1.48 15.40 -5.01
N SER A 25 1.40 16.01 -3.83
CA SER A 25 2.53 16.72 -3.25
C SER A 25 3.50 15.77 -2.54
N ARG A 26 4.79 16.15 -2.46
CA ARG A 26 5.76 15.43 -1.61
C ARG A 26 5.37 15.44 -0.13
N SER A 27 4.75 16.52 0.35
CA SER A 27 4.23 16.61 1.71
C SER A 27 3.18 15.53 2.00
N HIS A 28 2.31 15.20 1.03
CA HIS A 28 1.31 14.14 1.20
C HIS A 28 1.97 12.77 1.40
N ILE A 29 3.01 12.47 0.63
CA ILE A 29 3.80 11.24 0.81
C ILE A 29 4.47 11.22 2.19
N LEU A 30 5.07 12.34 2.62
CA LEU A 30 5.70 12.44 3.94
C LEU A 30 4.70 12.32 5.10
N HIS A 31 3.49 12.87 4.98
CA HIS A 31 2.43 12.70 5.98
C HIS A 31 2.00 11.24 6.14
N CYS A 32 2.11 10.44 5.07
CA CYS A 32 1.86 9.00 5.09
C CYS A 32 3.05 8.19 5.63
N SER A 33 4.20 8.80 5.93
CA SER A 33 5.32 8.09 6.54
C SER A 33 5.00 7.66 7.97
N TYR A 34 5.47 6.47 8.35
CA TYR A 34 5.20 5.84 9.64
C TYR A 34 5.59 6.76 10.80
N GLN A 35 6.75 7.42 10.73
CA GLN A 35 7.19 8.36 11.77
C GLN A 35 6.20 9.51 11.99
N TYR A 36 5.61 10.03 10.91
CA TYR A 36 4.72 11.18 10.99
C TYR A 36 3.41 10.81 11.68
N TRP A 37 2.69 9.81 11.16
CA TRP A 37 1.38 9.48 11.69
C TRP A 37 1.43 8.67 12.99
N TYR A 38 2.45 7.82 13.20
CA TYR A 38 2.54 7.01 14.43
C TYR A 38 2.73 7.88 15.67
N SER A 39 3.44 9.01 15.55
CA SER A 39 3.60 9.97 16.64
C SER A 39 2.25 10.52 17.14
N LYS A 40 1.28 10.70 16.23
CA LYS A 40 -0.08 11.20 16.51
C LYS A 40 -1.03 10.11 17.01
N TYR A 41 -0.90 8.88 16.49
CA TYR A 41 -1.90 7.82 16.67
C TYR A 41 -1.43 6.60 17.45
N ARG A 42 -0.30 6.70 18.16
CA ARG A 42 0.35 5.60 18.89
C ARG A 42 -0.60 4.75 19.75
N SER A 43 -1.58 5.37 20.44
CA SER A 43 -2.54 4.70 21.32
C SER A 43 -3.49 3.73 20.60
N SER A 44 -3.68 3.95 19.30
CA SER A 44 -4.54 3.17 18.42
C SER A 44 -3.76 2.13 17.59
N CYS A 45 -2.44 2.08 17.72
CA CYS A 45 -1.58 1.23 16.90
C CYS A 45 -1.10 -0.02 17.65
N ILE A 46 -0.49 -0.96 16.92
CA ILE A 46 0.27 -2.05 17.53
C ILE A 46 1.58 -1.50 18.10
N LYS A 47 2.03 -2.05 19.24
CA LYS A 47 3.27 -1.64 19.90
C LYS A 47 4.43 -1.75 18.90
N SER A 48 5.05 -0.61 18.60
CA SER A 48 6.16 -0.51 17.65
C SER A 48 7.27 0.40 18.18
N ARG A 49 8.47 0.22 17.64
CA ARG A 49 9.66 1.03 17.89
C ARG A 49 10.22 1.52 16.57
N ILE A 50 10.79 2.72 16.61
CA ILE A 50 11.36 3.40 15.46
C ILE A 50 12.86 3.53 15.74
N ILE A 51 13.68 3.08 14.80
CA ILE A 51 15.13 3.18 14.83
C ILE A 51 15.53 4.07 13.65
N PRO A 52 16.07 5.27 13.89
CA PRO A 52 16.63 6.10 12.83
C PRO A 52 17.76 5.37 12.10
N LEU A 53 17.76 5.42 10.77
CA LEU A 53 18.79 4.80 9.93
C LEU A 53 19.90 5.79 9.62
N THR A 54 21.13 5.29 9.53
CA THR A 54 22.30 6.07 9.12
C THR A 54 22.54 5.89 7.62
N ASP A 55 23.22 6.85 6.99
CA ASP A 55 23.58 6.76 5.57
C ASP A 55 24.38 5.51 5.25
N LEU A 56 25.25 5.06 6.17
CA LEU A 56 26.00 3.81 6.03
C LEU A 56 25.08 2.59 5.92
N PHE A 57 24.04 2.51 6.76
CA PHE A 57 23.08 1.42 6.70
C PHE A 57 22.19 1.50 5.45
N LEU A 58 21.83 2.72 5.03
CA LEU A 58 21.07 2.93 3.81
C LEU A 58 21.86 2.53 2.56
N ASN A 59 23.16 2.82 2.51
CA ASN A 59 24.03 2.37 1.43
C ASN A 59 24.13 0.85 1.40
N TYR A 60 24.29 0.21 2.55
CA TYR A 60 24.21 -1.25 2.66
C TYR A 60 22.89 -1.84 2.15
N LEU A 61 21.75 -1.17 2.37
CA LEU A 61 20.48 -1.63 1.82
C LEU A 61 20.41 -1.49 0.29
N ARG A 62 21.03 -0.45 -0.28
CA ARG A 62 21.08 -0.19 -1.73
C ARG A 62 22.13 -1.03 -2.47
N GLU A 63 23.13 -1.54 -1.77
CA GLU A 63 24.15 -2.41 -2.35
C GLU A 63 23.53 -3.71 -2.88
N ASP A 64 23.96 -4.13 -4.06
CA ASP A 64 23.59 -5.42 -4.63
C ASP A 64 24.18 -6.58 -3.80
N GLY A 65 23.48 -7.72 -3.82
CA GLY A 65 23.89 -8.92 -3.06
C GLY A 65 23.47 -8.87 -1.59
N ILE A 66 23.58 -10.01 -0.90
CA ILE A 66 23.13 -10.17 0.50
C ILE A 66 24.30 -10.65 1.35
N ILE A 67 24.93 -9.72 2.07
CA ILE A 67 25.94 -10.03 3.08
C ILE A 67 25.24 -10.00 4.44
N LEU A 68 25.27 -11.11 5.18
CA LEU A 68 24.67 -11.20 6.51
C LEU A 68 25.78 -11.20 7.59
N PRO A 69 25.48 -10.69 8.80
CA PRO A 69 26.37 -10.83 9.94
C PRO A 69 26.73 -12.28 10.28
N ASP A 70 28.01 -12.54 10.53
CA ASP A 70 28.51 -13.77 11.14
C ASP A 70 28.05 -13.84 12.60
N GLU A 71 26.84 -14.33 12.86
CA GLU A 71 26.41 -14.56 14.23
C GLU A 71 27.08 -15.83 14.76
N VAL A 72 28.04 -15.65 15.69
CA VAL A 72 28.66 -16.76 16.42
C VAL A 72 27.55 -17.51 17.18
N PRO A 73 27.22 -18.78 16.83
CA PRO A 73 26.10 -19.48 17.45
C PRO A 73 26.46 -19.81 18.90
N THR A 74 25.76 -19.22 19.88
CA THR A 74 25.96 -19.55 21.31
C THR A 74 25.08 -20.73 21.77
N THR A 75 24.26 -21.33 20.91
CA THR A 75 23.52 -22.57 21.28
C THR A 75 23.34 -23.48 20.08
N ALA A 76 24.27 -24.42 19.90
CA ALA A 76 24.11 -25.54 19.00
C ALA A 76 23.10 -26.53 19.59
N SER A 77 21.93 -26.67 18.96
CA SER A 77 21.32 -28.00 18.81
C SER A 77 21.80 -28.52 17.46
N PRO A 78 22.46 -29.68 17.40
CA PRO A 78 22.87 -30.25 16.12
C PRO A 78 21.60 -30.76 15.41
N GLU A 79 21.67 -30.86 14.08
CA GLU A 79 20.67 -31.47 13.20
C GLU A 79 19.73 -30.51 12.46
N THR A 80 20.28 -29.53 11.73
CA THR A 80 19.93 -29.26 10.31
C THR A 80 20.86 -28.19 9.73
N SER A 81 22.12 -28.55 9.51
CA SER A 81 23.05 -27.77 8.69
C SER A 81 22.87 -28.15 7.22
N PHE A 82 21.94 -27.49 6.53
CA PHE A 82 21.85 -27.47 5.06
C PHE A 82 21.84 -26.03 4.55
N ILE A 83 22.76 -25.22 5.07
CA ILE A 83 23.29 -24.07 4.33
C ILE A 83 24.78 -24.33 4.24
N GLU A 84 25.13 -25.16 3.27
CA GLU A 84 26.50 -25.42 2.88
C GLU A 84 27.00 -24.18 2.14
N SER A 85 27.80 -23.39 2.85
CA SER A 85 29.03 -22.75 2.35
C SER A 85 29.13 -22.67 0.81
N ILE A 86 28.64 -21.58 0.22
CA ILE A 86 29.02 -21.15 -1.14
C ILE A 86 30.29 -20.29 -1.08
N ASN A 87 31.20 -20.55 -0.14
CA ASN A 87 32.56 -20.01 -0.21
C ASN A 87 33.40 -20.91 -1.10
N SER A 88 33.20 -20.77 -2.41
CA SER A 88 34.15 -21.20 -3.42
C SER A 88 35.45 -20.43 -3.19
N HIS A 89 36.48 -21.13 -2.74
CA HIS A 89 37.85 -20.63 -2.67
C HIS A 89 38.32 -20.13 -4.05
N SER A 90 38.41 -18.81 -4.18
CA SER A 90 39.33 -18.15 -5.11
C SER A 90 40.15 -17.13 -4.31
N GLU A 91 41.39 -17.50 -4.01
CA GLU A 91 42.44 -16.59 -3.49
C GLU A 91 42.79 -15.55 -4.56
N TRP A 92 41.96 -14.52 -4.68
CA TRP A 92 42.27 -13.29 -5.41
C TRP A 92 41.98 -12.14 -4.43
N ASP A 93 42.95 -11.22 -4.29
CA ASP A 93 42.93 -10.08 -3.35
C ASP A 93 41.69 -9.18 -3.54
N GLU A 94 40.57 -9.55 -2.92
CA GLU A 94 39.37 -8.73 -2.81
C GLU A 94 39.17 -8.34 -1.35
N ALA A 95 39.00 -7.04 -1.12
CA ALA A 95 38.79 -6.47 0.20
C ALA A 95 37.68 -7.26 0.92
N VAL A 96 38.00 -7.83 2.09
CA VAL A 96 37.01 -8.51 2.92
C VAL A 96 35.90 -7.51 3.23
N GLU A 97 34.76 -7.61 2.54
CA GLU A 97 33.61 -6.78 2.84
C GLU A 97 33.25 -7.03 4.30
N SER A 98 33.36 -5.97 5.12
CA SER A 98 33.27 -6.09 6.56
C SER A 98 31.87 -6.58 6.94
N SER A 99 31.77 -7.65 7.73
CA SER A 99 30.49 -8.22 8.16
C SER A 99 29.59 -7.12 8.75
N PRO A 100 28.29 -7.05 8.42
CA PRO A 100 27.47 -5.88 8.72
C PRO A 100 27.36 -5.51 10.22
N HIS A 101 27.51 -6.48 11.13
CA HIS A 101 27.59 -6.22 12.57
C HIS A 101 28.80 -5.37 12.99
N LEU A 102 29.92 -5.48 12.26
CA LEU A 102 31.12 -4.68 12.48
C LEU A 102 30.99 -3.29 11.84
N ALA A 103 30.29 -3.18 10.70
CA ALA A 103 30.10 -1.92 9.99
C ALA A 103 29.14 -0.96 10.74
N PHE A 104 28.10 -1.48 11.40
CA PHE A 104 27.11 -0.67 12.12
C PHE A 104 26.67 -1.30 13.46
N PRO A 105 27.59 -1.40 14.45
CA PRO A 105 27.33 -2.08 15.71
C PRO A 105 26.19 -1.45 16.52
N GLU A 106 26.03 -0.13 16.47
CA GLU A 106 24.95 0.56 17.20
C GLU A 106 23.55 0.21 16.68
N ILE A 107 23.34 0.22 15.35
CA ILE A 107 22.05 -0.15 14.76
C ILE A 107 21.77 -1.62 15.03
N HIS A 108 22.78 -2.48 14.83
CA HIS A 108 22.64 -3.91 15.05
C HIS A 108 22.26 -4.22 16.51
N GLN A 109 22.88 -3.56 17.49
CA GLN A 109 22.53 -3.72 18.89
C GLN A 109 21.13 -3.17 19.21
N LYS A 110 20.77 -1.99 18.69
CA LYS A 110 19.41 -1.41 18.85
C LYS A 110 18.33 -2.36 18.30
N ILE A 111 18.60 -3.04 17.19
CA ILE A 111 17.70 -4.05 16.63
C ILE A 111 17.55 -5.22 17.59
N LYS A 112 18.66 -5.79 18.08
CA LYS A 112 18.65 -6.89 19.07
C LYS A 112 17.84 -6.52 20.32
N ASP A 113 18.12 -5.36 20.90
CA ASP A 113 17.44 -4.87 22.11
C ASP A 113 15.94 -4.67 21.85
N THR A 114 15.59 -4.12 20.69
CA THR A 114 14.19 -3.87 20.29
C THR A 114 13.41 -5.16 20.08
N ILE A 115 14.02 -6.18 19.47
CA ILE A 115 13.41 -7.51 19.31
C ILE A 115 13.06 -8.08 20.68
N LEU A 116 14.01 -8.04 21.63
CA LEU A 116 13.78 -8.50 23.00
C LEU A 116 12.66 -7.69 23.69
N GLU A 117 12.66 -6.37 23.56
CA GLU A 117 11.66 -5.47 24.18
C GLU A 117 10.23 -5.68 23.63
N LEU A 118 10.10 -6.15 22.40
CA LEU A 118 8.84 -6.42 21.74
C LEU A 118 8.36 -7.87 21.92
N GLY A 119 9.13 -8.72 22.61
CA GLY A 119 8.75 -10.08 22.97
C GLY A 119 9.37 -11.16 22.08
N GLY A 120 10.53 -10.88 21.48
CA GLY A 120 11.34 -11.86 20.74
C GLY A 120 10.98 -12.01 19.26
N SER A 121 9.90 -11.40 18.79
CA SER A 121 9.51 -11.47 17.38
C SER A 121 8.90 -10.16 16.90
N VAL A 122 9.32 -9.72 15.73
CA VAL A 122 8.94 -8.44 15.13
C VAL A 122 8.63 -8.58 13.65
N ALA A 123 7.92 -7.60 13.07
CA ALA A 123 7.82 -7.39 11.64
C ALA A 123 8.52 -6.06 11.28
N PRO A 124 9.51 -6.06 10.37
CA PRO A 124 10.16 -4.85 9.91
C PRO A 124 9.31 -4.11 8.87
N LYS A 125 9.44 -2.78 8.83
CA LYS A 125 9.05 -1.93 7.70
C LYS A 125 9.92 -0.68 7.66
N LEU A 126 10.05 -0.03 6.50
CA LEU A 126 10.62 1.31 6.42
C LEU A 126 9.54 2.38 6.62
N ASN A 127 9.79 3.59 6.14
CA ASN A 127 8.92 4.76 6.23
C ASN A 127 7.50 4.44 5.74
N TRP A 128 7.33 3.71 4.64
CA TRP A 128 6.02 3.44 4.07
C TRP A 128 5.74 1.96 3.93
N SER A 129 6.70 1.20 3.41
CA SER A 129 6.46 -0.17 2.95
C SER A 129 7.05 -1.22 3.88
N ALA A 130 6.35 -2.35 3.99
CA ALA A 130 6.83 -3.56 4.64
C ALA A 130 7.26 -4.58 3.57
N PRO A 131 8.29 -5.42 3.81
CA PRO A 131 8.84 -6.36 2.84
C PRO A 131 7.97 -7.61 2.66
N LYS A 132 6.70 -7.41 2.27
CA LYS A 132 5.68 -8.48 2.12
C LYS A 132 5.94 -9.35 0.89
N ASP A 133 6.47 -8.71 -0.14
CA ASP A 133 6.95 -9.30 -1.40
C ASP A 133 8.16 -10.21 -1.18
N ALA A 134 9.02 -9.93 -0.21
CA ALA A 134 10.21 -10.71 0.13
C ALA A 134 9.95 -11.90 1.07
N THR A 135 8.70 -12.20 1.43
CA THR A 135 8.43 -13.26 2.42
C THR A 135 8.91 -14.66 1.99
N TRP A 136 9.13 -14.89 0.69
CA TRP A 136 9.64 -16.14 0.12
C TRP A 136 11.06 -16.50 0.58
N ILE A 137 11.91 -15.52 0.91
CA ILE A 137 13.27 -15.77 1.39
C ILE A 137 13.32 -16.02 2.91
N SER A 138 12.19 -15.85 3.60
CA SER A 138 12.10 -16.01 5.05
C SER A 138 12.35 -17.45 5.49
N MET A 139 13.20 -17.61 6.49
CA MET A 139 13.42 -18.89 7.18
C MET A 139 12.16 -19.41 7.89
N LYS A 140 11.16 -18.56 8.10
CA LYS A 140 9.89 -18.88 8.77
C LYS A 140 8.73 -19.14 7.81
N LYS A 141 9.02 -19.64 6.60
CA LYS A 141 8.05 -20.11 5.59
C LYS A 141 6.99 -19.05 5.20
N ASN A 142 7.34 -18.14 4.29
CA ASN A 142 6.43 -17.10 3.79
C ASN A 142 5.87 -16.17 4.88
N SER A 143 6.72 -15.79 5.83
CA SER A 143 6.33 -14.95 6.97
C SER A 143 7.26 -13.73 7.08
N MET A 144 6.70 -12.59 7.50
CA MET A 144 7.46 -11.39 7.88
C MET A 144 7.98 -11.45 9.33
N GLU A 145 7.82 -12.58 10.00
CA GLU A 145 8.29 -12.77 11.37
C GLU A 145 9.83 -12.80 11.40
N CYS A 146 10.42 -11.84 12.10
CA CYS A 146 11.85 -11.79 12.36
C CYS A 146 12.12 -11.98 13.86
N SER A 147 13.11 -12.80 14.17
CA SER A 147 13.62 -13.05 15.53
C SER A 147 15.09 -12.67 15.71
N SER A 148 15.80 -12.37 14.62
CA SER A 148 17.20 -11.94 14.63
C SER A 148 17.40 -10.70 13.72
N PRO A 149 18.51 -9.96 13.87
CA PRO A 149 18.89 -8.94 12.89
C PRO A 149 19.09 -9.52 11.49
N ASN A 150 19.61 -10.74 11.38
CA ASN A 150 19.83 -11.40 10.09
C ASN A 150 18.51 -11.62 9.35
N ASP A 151 17.45 -12.02 10.05
CA ASP A 151 16.10 -12.14 9.46
C ASP A 151 15.62 -10.79 8.88
N ILE A 152 15.90 -9.69 9.59
CA ILE A 152 15.49 -8.34 9.16
C ILE A 152 16.29 -7.91 7.93
N TYR A 153 17.62 -8.07 7.95
CA TYR A 153 18.48 -7.64 6.85
C TYR A 153 18.16 -8.42 5.58
N LEU A 154 17.93 -9.73 5.71
CA LEU A 154 17.54 -10.61 4.62
C LEU A 154 16.24 -10.15 3.96
N LEU A 155 15.19 -9.88 4.74
CA LEU A 155 13.91 -9.41 4.19
C LEU A 155 14.00 -8.02 3.57
N LEU A 156 14.70 -7.08 4.22
CA LEU A 156 14.79 -5.71 3.72
C LEU A 156 15.57 -5.65 2.40
N LYS A 157 16.68 -6.39 2.28
CA LYS A 157 17.50 -6.41 1.05
C LYS A 157 16.88 -7.19 -0.10
N SER A 158 15.90 -8.04 0.17
CA SER A 158 15.26 -8.88 -0.86
C SER A 158 13.91 -8.35 -1.32
N SER A 159 13.54 -7.11 -0.95
CA SER A 159 12.23 -6.53 -1.18
C SER A 159 12.29 -5.35 -2.15
N ASP A 160 11.54 -5.46 -3.24
CA ASP A 160 11.34 -4.40 -4.23
C ASP A 160 10.57 -3.22 -3.61
N PHE A 161 9.66 -3.50 -2.66
CA PHE A 161 8.97 -2.45 -1.93
C PHE A 161 9.92 -1.61 -1.06
N ILE A 162 10.95 -2.23 -0.51
CA ILE A 162 11.98 -1.50 0.26
C ILE A 162 12.86 -0.69 -0.68
N THR A 163 13.27 -1.24 -1.82
CA THR A 163 13.99 -0.50 -2.86
C THR A 163 13.18 0.70 -3.35
N HIS A 164 11.88 0.53 -3.61
CA HIS A 164 10.97 1.61 -3.99
C HIS A 164 10.90 2.70 -2.92
N ASP A 165 10.83 2.36 -1.64
CA ASP A 165 10.86 3.35 -0.55
C ASP A 165 12.15 4.17 -0.57
N LEU A 166 13.30 3.57 -0.91
CA LEU A 166 14.61 4.21 -0.90
C LEU A 166 14.89 5.07 -2.14
N GLU A 167 14.35 4.70 -3.30
CA GLU A 167 14.72 5.28 -4.60
C GLU A 167 13.59 6.02 -5.31
N HIS A 168 12.33 5.59 -5.10
CA HIS A 168 11.18 5.97 -5.93
C HIS A 168 10.03 6.58 -5.12
N ALA A 169 10.27 7.00 -3.87
CA ALA A 169 9.23 7.51 -2.98
C ALA A 169 8.44 8.69 -3.57
N PHE A 170 9.12 9.55 -4.34
CA PHE A 170 8.59 10.79 -4.90
C PHE A 170 8.35 10.81 -6.42
N ASP A 171 8.50 9.68 -7.12
CA ASP A 171 8.42 9.63 -8.59
C ASP A 171 7.08 10.15 -9.15
N ASP A 172 5.98 9.88 -8.44
CA ASP A 172 4.62 10.31 -8.83
C ASP A 172 4.22 11.70 -8.27
N THR A 173 5.17 12.46 -7.71
CA THR A 173 4.86 13.74 -7.06
C THR A 173 5.09 14.94 -7.98
N THR A 174 4.26 15.95 -7.81
CA THR A 174 4.44 17.27 -8.42
C THR A 174 5.22 18.19 -7.48
N ASN A 175 5.94 19.16 -8.04
CA ASN A 175 6.80 20.14 -7.36
C ASN A 175 8.11 19.57 -6.77
N PRO A 176 9.09 19.23 -7.62
CA PRO A 176 10.35 18.66 -7.17
C PRO A 176 11.31 19.64 -6.48
N GLN A 177 10.94 20.92 -6.36
CA GLN A 177 11.87 22.01 -6.02
C GLN A 177 11.95 22.34 -4.52
N GLU A 178 11.12 21.75 -3.66
CA GLU A 178 11.05 22.13 -2.23
C GLU A 178 11.57 21.08 -1.24
N ILE A 179 11.50 19.78 -1.55
CA ILE A 179 11.84 18.69 -0.61
C ILE A 179 12.49 17.54 -1.38
N GLY A 180 13.80 17.35 -1.30
CA GLY A 180 14.52 16.30 -2.01
C GLY A 180 14.40 14.91 -1.36
N GLN A 181 14.93 13.89 -2.03
CA GLN A 181 15.03 12.52 -1.49
C GLN A 181 16.01 12.48 -0.29
N GLU A 182 17.00 13.36 -0.32
CA GLU A 182 17.99 13.64 0.72
C GLU A 182 17.38 14.23 2.00
N ASP A 183 16.19 14.84 1.92
CA ASP A 183 15.48 15.38 3.08
C ASP A 183 14.66 14.29 3.82
N ILE A 184 14.59 13.08 3.26
CA ILE A 184 13.89 11.96 3.90
C ILE A 184 14.73 11.41 5.04
N ASN A 185 14.21 11.60 6.26
CA ASN A 185 14.70 10.88 7.43
C ASN A 185 14.21 9.43 7.37
N TYR A 186 15.07 8.52 6.92
CA TYR A 186 14.76 7.10 6.86
C TYR A 186 14.77 6.45 8.23
N ILE A 187 13.81 5.57 8.44
CA ILE A 187 13.61 4.86 9.70
C ILE A 187 13.36 3.37 9.46
N LEU A 188 13.85 2.55 10.37
CA LEU A 188 13.43 1.16 10.53
C LEU A 188 12.38 1.08 11.63
N VAL A 189 11.19 0.64 11.26
CA VAL A 189 10.10 0.35 12.17
C VAL A 189 10.14 -1.13 12.51
N LEU A 190 10.25 -1.44 13.80
CA LEU A 190 10.04 -2.78 14.33
C LEU A 190 8.72 -2.82 15.07
N ARG A 191 7.75 -3.53 14.49
CA ARG A 191 6.43 -3.74 15.07
C ARG A 191 6.40 -5.09 15.78
N LYS A 192 5.80 -5.15 16.97
CA LYS A 192 5.60 -6.44 17.67
C LYS A 192 4.88 -7.42 16.75
N TRP A 193 5.46 -8.60 16.56
CA TRP A 193 4.84 -9.66 15.79
C TRP A 193 3.63 -10.21 16.54
N PHE A 194 2.58 -10.49 15.77
CA PHE A 194 1.45 -11.29 16.18
C PHE A 194 0.83 -11.90 14.94
N GLN A 195 0.18 -13.05 15.09
CA GLN A 195 -0.52 -13.68 13.99
C GLN A 195 -1.80 -12.90 13.72
N VAL A 196 -1.82 -12.16 12.61
CA VAL A 196 -2.98 -11.38 12.20
C VAL A 196 -4.01 -12.31 11.55
N ASN A 197 -5.28 -12.17 11.91
CA ASN A 197 -6.35 -12.82 11.17
C ASN A 197 -6.64 -11.99 9.89
N PRO A 198 -6.33 -12.49 8.68
CA PRO A 198 -6.49 -11.70 7.45
C PRO A 198 -7.93 -11.26 7.19
N ALA A 199 -8.92 -12.00 7.68
CA ALA A 199 -10.33 -11.65 7.55
C ALA A 199 -10.72 -10.35 8.27
N CYS A 200 -9.93 -9.94 9.27
CA CYS A 200 -10.21 -8.79 10.12
C CYS A 200 -9.40 -7.54 9.73
N GLU A 201 -8.73 -7.56 8.58
CA GLU A 201 -8.07 -6.37 8.02
C GLU A 201 -8.94 -5.69 6.96
N PHE A 202 -9.03 -4.37 7.03
CA PHE A 202 -9.83 -3.55 6.13
C PHE A 202 -9.06 -2.33 5.64
N ARG A 203 -9.24 -2.00 4.36
CA ARG A 203 -8.75 -0.77 3.74
C ARG A 203 -9.88 0.24 3.63
N CYS A 204 -9.62 1.45 4.08
CA CYS A 204 -10.59 2.52 4.21
C CYS A 204 -10.17 3.73 3.37
N PHE A 205 -11.10 4.31 2.62
CA PHE A 205 -10.87 5.38 1.66
C PHE A 205 -11.50 6.67 2.16
N VAL A 206 -10.68 7.71 2.28
CA VAL A 206 -11.11 9.04 2.74
C VAL A 206 -10.96 10.03 1.61
N ARG A 207 -12.01 10.78 1.33
CA ARG A 207 -11.98 11.89 0.36
C ARG A 207 -12.77 13.07 0.93
N GLU A 208 -12.21 14.28 0.81
CA GLU A 208 -12.77 15.51 1.38
C GLU A 208 -13.16 15.35 2.86
N ARG A 209 -12.30 14.70 3.64
CA ARG A 209 -12.50 14.36 5.07
C ARG A 209 -13.74 13.51 5.38
N LYS A 210 -14.28 12.82 4.37
CA LYS A 210 -15.36 11.84 4.54
C LYS A 210 -14.84 10.44 4.26
N LEU A 211 -15.20 9.48 5.11
CA LEU A 211 -14.95 8.07 4.86
C LEU A 211 -15.94 7.59 3.80
N ILE A 212 -15.48 7.31 2.58
CA ILE A 212 -16.37 7.01 1.44
C ILE A 212 -16.49 5.51 1.18
N GLY A 213 -15.47 4.74 1.55
CA GLY A 213 -15.41 3.31 1.23
C GLY A 213 -14.61 2.52 2.25
N ILE A 214 -15.03 1.29 2.50
CA ILE A 214 -14.34 0.29 3.31
C ILE A 214 -14.34 -1.01 2.51
N CYS A 215 -13.20 -1.70 2.41
CA CYS A 215 -13.16 -3.04 1.83
C CYS A 215 -12.28 -4.00 2.63
N GLN A 216 -12.57 -5.29 2.48
CA GLN A 216 -11.70 -6.36 2.98
C GLN A 216 -10.31 -6.25 2.34
N ARG A 217 -9.26 -6.38 3.17
CA ARG A 217 -7.88 -6.27 2.70
C ARG A 217 -7.36 -7.54 2.03
N ASP A 218 -7.74 -8.69 2.56
CA ASP A 218 -7.46 -10.00 1.99
C ASP A 218 -8.51 -10.37 0.93
N LEU A 219 -8.15 -11.09 -0.12
CA LEU A 219 -9.06 -11.40 -1.23
C LEU A 219 -9.79 -12.75 -1.08
N ASN A 220 -9.59 -13.50 0.01
CA ASN A 220 -10.32 -14.74 0.26
C ASN A 220 -11.77 -14.48 0.69
N HIS A 221 -12.68 -15.42 0.45
CA HIS A 221 -14.06 -15.31 0.93
C HIS A 221 -14.18 -15.72 2.40
N PHE A 222 -14.71 -14.83 3.24
CA PHE A 222 -15.07 -15.12 4.64
C PHE A 222 -16.55 -14.87 4.90
N SER A 223 -17.33 -15.95 5.01
CA SER A 223 -18.79 -15.88 5.14
C SER A 223 -19.29 -15.15 6.39
N PHE A 224 -18.57 -15.26 7.50
CA PHE A 224 -18.97 -14.65 8.77
C PHE A 224 -18.97 -13.11 8.73
N LEU A 225 -18.13 -12.49 7.88
CA LEU A 225 -18.03 -11.03 7.79
C LEU A 225 -19.34 -10.37 7.37
N PHE A 226 -20.16 -11.08 6.58
CA PHE A 226 -21.44 -10.57 6.12
C PHE A 226 -22.44 -10.34 7.27
N ALA A 227 -22.40 -11.19 8.31
CA ALA A 227 -23.27 -11.07 9.47
C ALA A 227 -22.88 -9.88 10.37
N ILE A 228 -21.61 -9.47 10.36
CA ILE A 228 -21.08 -8.38 11.19
C ILE A 228 -20.70 -7.13 10.38
N ARG A 229 -21.11 -7.07 9.11
CA ARG A 229 -20.77 -6.01 8.15
C ARG A 229 -21.06 -4.61 8.68
N ASP A 230 -22.27 -4.40 9.19
CA ASP A 230 -22.69 -3.09 9.71
C ASP A 230 -21.94 -2.73 11.00
N LYS A 231 -21.70 -3.70 11.89
CA LYS A 231 -20.87 -3.50 13.09
C LYS A 231 -19.45 -3.07 12.74
N ILE A 232 -18.83 -3.70 11.74
CA ILE A 232 -17.49 -3.32 11.24
C ILE A 232 -17.53 -1.88 10.71
N ARG A 233 -18.50 -1.57 9.83
CA ARG A 233 -18.67 -0.23 9.25
C ARG A 233 -18.76 0.82 10.34
N ASP A 234 -19.65 0.62 11.31
CA ASP A 234 -19.95 1.61 12.34
C ASP A 234 -18.73 1.82 13.25
N LYS A 235 -18.01 0.75 13.61
CA LYS A 235 -16.78 0.84 14.42
C LYS A 235 -15.63 1.55 13.70
N ILE A 236 -15.48 1.31 12.40
CA ILE A 236 -14.46 1.99 11.60
C ILE A 236 -14.83 3.47 11.40
N LYS A 237 -16.11 3.77 11.15
CA LYS A 237 -16.61 5.15 11.05
C LYS A 237 -16.37 5.92 12.35
N GLU A 238 -16.76 5.35 13.48
CA GLU A 238 -16.51 5.91 14.82
C GLU A 238 -15.02 6.17 15.07
N PHE A 239 -14.16 5.21 14.72
CA PHE A 239 -12.71 5.38 14.84
C PHE A 239 -12.19 6.54 13.98
N PHE A 240 -12.62 6.62 12.72
CA PHE A 240 -12.23 7.66 11.78
C PHE A 240 -12.64 9.05 12.26
N GLU A 241 -13.90 9.21 12.68
CA GLU A 241 -14.47 10.47 13.17
C GLU A 241 -13.75 10.99 14.41
N ASN A 242 -13.47 10.09 15.35
CA ASN A 242 -12.83 10.46 16.61
C ASN A 242 -11.32 10.65 16.50
N THR A 243 -10.66 9.93 15.57
CA THR A 243 -9.19 9.85 15.55
C THR A 243 -8.57 10.61 14.39
N LEU A 244 -9.15 10.55 13.18
CA LEU A 244 -8.46 10.94 11.95
C LEU A 244 -9.07 12.15 11.24
N VAL A 245 -10.41 12.33 11.25
CA VAL A 245 -11.12 13.38 10.47
C VAL A 245 -10.51 14.77 10.62
N LYS A 246 -10.21 15.19 11.85
CA LYS A 246 -9.73 16.55 12.15
C LYS A 246 -8.23 16.64 12.37
N THR A 247 -7.53 15.51 12.52
CA THR A 247 -6.14 15.47 13.01
C THR A 247 -5.13 15.10 11.93
N PHE A 248 -5.55 14.31 10.93
CA PHE A 248 -4.71 14.01 9.78
C PHE A 248 -4.68 15.24 8.88
N PRO A 249 -3.49 15.68 8.42
CA PRO A 249 -3.34 16.95 7.72
C PRO A 249 -4.11 16.98 6.39
N ASP A 250 -4.04 15.87 5.64
CA ASP A 250 -4.59 15.81 4.29
C ASP A 250 -6.08 15.41 4.29
N PRO A 251 -6.91 16.03 3.43
CA PRO A 251 -8.33 15.72 3.34
C PRO A 251 -8.62 14.41 2.60
N GLU A 252 -7.67 13.90 1.83
CA GLU A 252 -7.80 12.70 0.99
C GLU A 252 -6.64 11.76 1.33
N PHE A 253 -6.95 10.53 1.75
CA PHE A 253 -5.95 9.52 2.10
C PHE A 253 -6.60 8.14 2.22
N VAL A 254 -5.79 7.11 2.34
CA VAL A 254 -6.24 5.74 2.57
C VAL A 254 -5.65 5.26 3.90
N PHE A 255 -6.43 4.55 4.71
CA PHE A 255 -5.89 3.96 5.93
C PHE A 255 -6.32 2.50 6.08
N ASP A 256 -5.40 1.68 6.59
CA ASP A 256 -5.60 0.27 6.82
C ASP A 256 -5.82 0.03 8.31
N VAL A 257 -6.81 -0.79 8.65
CA VAL A 257 -7.17 -1.11 10.03
C VAL A 257 -7.30 -2.60 10.26
N TYR A 258 -7.05 -3.01 11.50
CA TYR A 258 -7.30 -4.35 12.00
C TYR A 258 -8.34 -4.30 13.12
N LEU A 259 -9.41 -5.06 12.98
CA LEU A 259 -10.52 -5.14 13.92
C LEU A 259 -10.72 -6.59 14.39
N PRO A 260 -9.90 -7.06 15.36
CA PRO A 260 -10.00 -8.42 15.87
C PRO A 260 -11.30 -8.65 16.64
N GLU A 261 -11.71 -9.91 16.80
CA GLU A 261 -12.76 -10.31 17.73
C GLU A 261 -12.45 -9.76 19.14
N PRO A 262 -13.44 -9.18 19.87
CA PRO A 262 -14.89 -9.17 19.65
C PRO A 262 -15.43 -8.05 18.73
N TYR A 263 -14.59 -7.46 17.87
CA TYR A 263 -14.92 -6.39 16.92
C TYR A 263 -15.29 -5.07 17.62
N GLU A 264 -14.57 -4.73 18.68
CA GLU A 264 -14.82 -3.53 19.48
C GLU A 264 -13.73 -2.47 19.34
N ARG A 265 -12.47 -2.91 19.16
CA ARG A 265 -11.32 -2.02 19.16
C ARG A 265 -10.61 -2.07 17.82
N VAL A 266 -10.75 -0.98 17.07
CA VAL A 266 -10.02 -0.73 15.83
C VAL A 266 -8.54 -0.47 16.16
N ARG A 267 -7.64 -1.11 15.42
CA ARG A 267 -6.21 -0.81 15.43
C ARG A 267 -5.80 -0.24 14.09
N LEU A 268 -5.14 0.91 14.10
CA LEU A 268 -4.54 1.48 12.90
C LEU A 268 -3.30 0.66 12.52
N ILE A 269 -3.25 0.23 11.26
CA ILE A 269 -2.17 -0.60 10.69
C ILE A 269 -1.26 0.24 9.82
N ASP A 270 -1.84 1.05 8.94
CA ASP A 270 -1.09 1.91 8.03
C ASP A 270 -1.91 3.11 7.55
N ILE A 271 -1.22 4.13 7.05
CA ILE A 271 -1.80 5.24 6.29
C ILE A 271 -1.05 5.34 4.97
N ASN A 272 -1.79 5.30 3.87
CA ASN A 272 -1.28 5.32 2.50
C ASN A 272 -1.79 6.58 1.77
N PRO A 273 -1.02 7.08 0.79
CA PRO A 273 -1.42 8.26 0.03
C PRO A 273 -2.65 7.98 -0.84
N TRP A 274 -3.44 9.01 -1.08
CA TRP A 274 -4.49 9.05 -2.10
C TRP A 274 -3.85 9.17 -3.49
N ALA A 275 -3.35 8.05 -3.99
CA ALA A 275 -2.51 8.01 -5.18
C ALA A 275 -2.76 6.74 -6.01
N PRO A 276 -2.49 6.77 -7.34
CA PRO A 276 -2.66 5.60 -8.22
C PRO A 276 -1.94 4.34 -7.73
N LYS A 277 -0.76 4.51 -7.12
CA LYS A 277 0.06 3.41 -6.58
C LYS A 277 -0.58 2.67 -5.40
N THR A 278 -1.50 3.30 -4.68
CA THR A 278 -2.20 2.66 -3.57
C THR A 278 -3.27 1.72 -4.15
N ASP A 279 -3.15 0.42 -3.90
CA ASP A 279 -4.09 -0.58 -4.43
C ASP A 279 -5.53 -0.35 -3.92
N PRO A 280 -6.54 -0.16 -4.81
CA PRO A 280 -7.93 0.06 -4.41
C PRO A 280 -8.67 -1.24 -4.05
N LEU A 281 -8.07 -2.41 -4.27
CA LEU A 281 -8.60 -3.74 -3.93
C LEU A 281 -9.98 -4.02 -4.52
N LEU A 282 -11.05 -3.96 -3.72
CA LEU A 282 -12.43 -4.24 -4.15
C LEU A 282 -13.13 -3.01 -4.75
N PHE A 283 -12.43 -1.87 -4.79
CA PHE A 283 -12.86 -0.66 -5.49
C PHE A 283 -12.07 -0.43 -6.77
N SER A 284 -12.54 0.51 -7.58
CA SER A 284 -11.75 1.09 -8.66
C SER A 284 -11.48 2.56 -8.33
N TRP A 285 -10.32 3.07 -8.72
CA TRP A 285 -9.99 4.47 -8.53
C TRP A 285 -10.96 5.40 -9.27
N ILE A 286 -11.40 5.01 -10.47
CA ILE A 286 -12.41 5.75 -11.25
C ILE A 286 -13.69 5.93 -10.41
N TYR A 287 -14.19 4.85 -9.80
CA TYR A 287 -15.37 4.91 -8.94
C TYR A 287 -15.15 5.80 -7.71
N LEU A 288 -14.03 5.62 -7.01
CA LEU A 288 -13.71 6.39 -5.80
C LEU A 288 -13.60 7.90 -6.08
N LEU A 289 -13.06 8.27 -7.24
CA LEU A 289 -12.92 9.66 -7.67
C LEU A 289 -14.23 10.25 -8.20
N SER A 290 -15.13 9.44 -8.77
CA SER A 290 -16.40 9.88 -9.34
C SER A 290 -17.57 9.86 -8.36
N LEU A 291 -17.40 9.30 -7.16
CA LEU A 291 -18.45 9.24 -6.14
C LEU A 291 -18.97 10.67 -5.85
N PRO A 292 -20.28 10.94 -5.86
CA PRO A 292 -20.80 12.23 -5.44
C PRO A 292 -20.73 12.33 -3.91
N LEU A 293 -20.22 13.46 -3.39
CA LEU A 293 -20.23 13.76 -1.97
C LEU A 293 -21.30 14.81 -1.67
N PRO A 294 -22.02 14.72 -0.54
CA PRO A 294 -22.89 15.79 -0.10
C PRO A 294 -22.07 17.07 0.07
N GLN A 295 -22.52 18.17 -0.51
CA GLN A 295 -21.91 19.48 -0.29
C GLN A 295 -21.96 19.82 1.19
N HIS A 296 -20.83 20.28 1.74
CA HIS A 296 -20.82 20.87 3.07
C HIS A 296 -21.72 22.13 3.01
N LEU A 297 -22.88 22.08 3.66
CA LEU A 297 -23.65 23.26 4.04
C LEU A 297 -22.91 23.98 5.18
N LEU A 298 -21.65 24.36 4.95
CA LEU A 298 -20.92 25.25 5.84
C LEU A 298 -21.01 26.63 5.23
N GLY A 299 -21.92 27.43 5.77
CA GLY A 299 -21.98 28.87 5.52
C GLY A 299 -20.64 29.50 5.90
N LEU A 300 -19.83 29.81 4.91
CA LEU A 300 -18.77 30.81 5.00
C LEU A 300 -19.32 32.10 4.39
N PRO A 301 -19.15 33.26 5.05
CA PRO A 301 -19.56 34.53 4.49
C PRO A 301 -18.53 34.94 3.45
N ASP A 302 -18.78 34.61 2.19
CA ASP A 302 -18.02 35.23 1.09
C ASP A 302 -18.46 36.69 0.99
N SER A 303 -17.69 37.56 1.63
CA SER A 303 -17.50 38.92 1.15
C SER A 303 -17.00 38.83 -0.30
N GLU A 304 -17.90 39.00 -1.25
CA GLU A 304 -17.84 40.10 -2.22
C GLU A 304 -19.06 40.08 -3.16
N ALA A 305 -19.81 41.19 -3.09
CA ALA A 305 -20.67 41.77 -4.13
C ALA A 305 -21.73 40.87 -4.81
N CYS A 306 -22.96 40.91 -4.29
CA CYS A 306 -24.17 40.80 -5.12
C CYS A 306 -25.17 41.90 -4.73
N PRO A 307 -25.85 42.58 -5.68
CA PRO A 307 -26.61 43.79 -5.39
C PRO A 307 -27.95 43.48 -4.71
N SER A 308 -28.31 44.32 -3.75
CA SER A 308 -29.56 44.25 -2.99
C SER A 308 -30.80 44.49 -3.87
N LEU A 309 -31.78 43.59 -3.76
CA LEU A 309 -33.17 43.79 -4.19
C LEU A 309 -34.07 44.03 -2.95
N PRO A 310 -35.18 44.78 -3.11
CA PRO A 310 -35.75 45.56 -2.02
C PRO A 310 -36.56 44.72 -1.03
N SER A 311 -36.52 45.19 0.20
CA SER A 311 -37.24 44.72 1.38
C SER A 311 -38.77 44.70 1.18
N SER A 312 -39.35 43.52 1.24
CA SER A 312 -40.75 43.32 1.62
C SER A 312 -40.81 42.50 2.91
N SER A 313 -41.25 43.16 3.98
CA SER A 313 -41.58 42.58 5.27
C SER A 313 -42.62 41.47 5.15
N SER A 314 -42.34 40.30 5.71
CA SER A 314 -43.35 39.35 6.16
C SER A 314 -42.73 38.49 7.25
N ASP A 315 -43.14 38.75 8.50
CA ASP A 315 -42.96 37.84 9.62
C ASP A 315 -43.55 36.47 9.24
N ASN A 316 -42.73 35.42 9.35
CA ASN A 316 -43.20 34.06 9.53
C ASN A 316 -42.16 33.34 10.38
N ASP A 317 -42.56 33.04 11.62
CA ASP A 317 -41.90 32.10 12.51
C ASP A 317 -41.85 30.72 11.82
N THR A 318 -40.72 30.38 11.21
CA THR A 318 -40.37 28.98 10.91
C THR A 318 -39.64 28.40 12.11
N PRO A 319 -40.10 27.26 12.67
CA PRO A 319 -39.36 26.60 13.73
C PRO A 319 -38.00 26.17 13.18
N ASP A 320 -36.96 26.29 13.99
CA ASP A 320 -35.61 25.79 13.71
C ASP A 320 -35.71 24.32 13.24
N GLU A 321 -35.72 24.11 11.93
CA GLU A 321 -35.39 22.83 11.35
C GLU A 321 -33.91 22.66 11.61
N ASP A 322 -33.60 21.93 12.69
CA ASP A 322 -32.33 21.29 12.93
C ASP A 322 -31.95 20.57 11.62
N VAL A 323 -31.13 21.23 10.79
CA VAL A 323 -30.69 20.72 9.50
C VAL A 323 -29.76 19.56 9.82
N GLY A 324 -30.36 18.38 10.00
CA GLY A 324 -29.68 17.14 10.26
C GLY A 324 -28.62 16.96 9.18
N GLU A 325 -27.36 17.08 9.60
CA GLU A 325 -26.20 16.68 8.80
C GLU A 325 -26.51 15.29 8.28
N THR A 326 -26.72 15.16 6.97
CA THR A 326 -27.16 13.89 6.39
C THR A 326 -26.10 12.85 6.72
N ASP A 327 -26.41 11.91 7.62
CA ASP A 327 -25.45 10.94 8.13
C ASP A 327 -24.85 10.17 6.95
N TRP A 328 -23.63 10.55 6.56
CA TRP A 328 -22.95 9.93 5.45
C TRP A 328 -22.57 8.50 5.83
N VAL A 329 -23.09 7.52 5.10
CA VAL A 329 -22.84 6.10 5.34
C VAL A 329 -21.81 5.60 4.32
N PRO A 330 -20.60 5.19 4.75
CA PRO A 330 -19.61 4.63 3.85
C PRO A 330 -20.06 3.32 3.22
N GLU A 331 -19.70 3.13 1.95
CA GLU A 331 -19.91 1.85 1.28
C GLU A 331 -18.91 0.80 1.79
N ILE A 332 -19.39 -0.35 2.25
CA ILE A 332 -18.53 -1.48 2.62
C ILE A 332 -18.67 -2.65 1.65
N ARG A 333 -17.53 -3.08 1.07
CA ARG A 333 -17.39 -4.21 0.14
C ARG A 333 -16.63 -5.36 0.78
N LEU A 334 -17.22 -6.56 0.69
CA LEU A 334 -16.64 -7.82 1.17
C LEU A 334 -16.56 -8.80 0.00
N VAL A 335 -15.60 -9.70 0.03
CA VAL A 335 -15.41 -10.71 -1.02
C VAL A 335 -16.58 -11.69 -1.01
N ARG A 336 -17.27 -11.84 -2.14
CA ARG A 336 -18.37 -12.82 -2.29
C ARG A 336 -17.82 -14.19 -2.69
N LYS A 337 -18.58 -15.24 -2.38
CA LYS A 337 -18.18 -16.62 -2.69
C LYS A 337 -17.92 -16.84 -4.19
N ASP A 338 -18.74 -16.21 -5.03
CA ASP A 338 -18.68 -16.37 -6.49
C ASP A 338 -17.87 -15.26 -7.18
N ASP A 339 -17.12 -14.44 -6.44
CA ASP A 339 -16.27 -13.40 -7.03
C ASP A 339 -15.05 -14.05 -7.69
N PRO A 340 -14.79 -13.87 -9.00
CA PRO A 340 -13.59 -14.39 -9.66
C PRO A 340 -12.29 -13.98 -8.95
N ARG A 341 -12.28 -12.82 -8.28
CA ARG A 341 -11.13 -12.32 -7.51
C ARG A 341 -10.82 -13.18 -6.28
N ALA A 342 -11.81 -13.91 -5.75
CA ALA A 342 -11.63 -14.83 -4.63
C ALA A 342 -10.88 -16.11 -5.02
N TYR A 343 -10.78 -16.39 -6.32
CA TYR A 343 -10.17 -17.60 -6.87
C TYR A 343 -8.78 -17.37 -7.46
N ASN A 344 -8.11 -16.26 -7.13
CA ASN A 344 -6.68 -16.08 -7.41
C ASN A 344 -5.84 -17.05 -6.55
N PHE A 345 -5.94 -18.34 -6.86
CA PHE A 345 -5.15 -19.42 -6.30
C PHE A 345 -3.73 -19.33 -6.86
N ALA A 346 -2.76 -19.09 -5.97
CA ALA A 346 -1.33 -19.37 -6.11
C ALA A 346 -0.34 -18.28 -6.58
N SER A 347 -0.72 -17.04 -6.91
CA SER A 347 0.27 -15.96 -6.96
C SER A 347 0.46 -15.36 -5.57
N SER A 348 1.70 -15.12 -5.11
CA SER A 348 1.90 -14.32 -3.90
C SER A 348 1.19 -12.97 -4.12
N GLN A 349 0.36 -12.53 -3.16
CA GLN A 349 -0.45 -11.31 -3.26
C GLN A 349 0.38 -10.05 -3.56
N TYR A 350 1.71 -10.15 -3.40
CA TYR A 350 2.69 -9.10 -3.54
C TYR A 350 3.79 -9.46 -4.57
N SER A 351 3.57 -10.44 -5.45
CA SER A 351 4.53 -10.74 -6.53
C SER A 351 4.65 -9.54 -7.45
N ALA A 352 5.86 -8.96 -7.55
CA ALA A 352 6.17 -7.88 -8.50
C ALA A 352 5.93 -8.31 -9.96
N HIS A 353 5.94 -9.62 -10.22
CA HIS A 353 5.66 -10.20 -11.53
C HIS A 353 4.23 -10.74 -11.58
N LYS A 354 3.27 -9.85 -11.85
CA LYS A 354 2.05 -10.29 -12.54
C LYS A 354 2.52 -10.95 -13.84
N LEU A 355 2.30 -12.26 -13.94
CA LEU A 355 2.73 -13.05 -15.10
C LEU A 355 2.22 -12.37 -16.39
N PRO A 356 3.04 -12.28 -17.45
CA PRO A 356 2.60 -11.75 -18.74
C PRO A 356 1.29 -12.40 -19.17
N ARG A 357 0.41 -11.64 -19.82
CA ARG A 357 -0.94 -12.11 -20.22
C ARG A 357 -0.90 -13.45 -20.95
N GLU A 358 0.12 -13.65 -21.79
CA GLU A 358 0.34 -14.88 -22.56
C GLU A 358 0.62 -16.11 -21.68
N VAL A 359 1.30 -15.92 -20.55
CA VAL A 359 1.59 -16.99 -19.57
C VAL A 359 0.32 -17.36 -18.80
N VAL A 360 -0.49 -16.35 -18.45
CA VAL A 360 -1.79 -16.56 -17.79
C VAL A 360 -2.75 -17.29 -18.73
N GLU A 361 -2.76 -16.92 -20.01
CA GLU A 361 -3.60 -17.53 -21.05
C GLU A 361 -3.18 -18.97 -21.37
N ALA A 362 -1.88 -19.25 -21.45
CA ALA A 362 -1.36 -20.62 -21.54
C ALA A 362 -1.72 -21.46 -20.30
N GLY A 363 -1.72 -20.86 -19.11
CA GLY A 363 -2.16 -21.48 -17.87
C GLY A 363 -3.63 -21.91 -17.88
N MET A 364 -4.51 -21.12 -18.52
CA MET A 364 -5.93 -21.43 -18.66
C MET A 364 -6.21 -22.54 -19.69
N GLN A 365 -5.27 -22.84 -20.59
CA GLN A 365 -5.39 -23.83 -21.67
C GLN A 365 -4.85 -25.23 -21.27
N GLY A 366 -4.34 -25.39 -20.05
CA GLY A 366 -3.93 -26.67 -19.47
C GLY A 366 -2.44 -27.02 -19.63
N GLU A 367 -2.00 -28.08 -18.97
CA GLU A 367 -0.57 -28.44 -18.82
C GLU A 367 0.20 -28.59 -20.13
N ASN A 368 -0.47 -29.01 -21.21
CA ASN A 368 0.17 -29.19 -22.52
C ASN A 368 0.52 -27.83 -23.17
N ALA A 369 -0.35 -26.83 -23.03
CA ALA A 369 -0.11 -25.48 -23.57
C ALA A 369 1.03 -24.76 -22.83
N ILE A 370 1.17 -24.98 -21.52
CA ILE A 370 2.26 -24.45 -20.71
C ILE A 370 3.61 -25.06 -21.15
N ARG A 371 3.64 -26.37 -21.44
CA ARG A 371 4.86 -27.06 -21.90
C ARG A 371 5.29 -26.59 -23.29
N ASP A 372 4.32 -26.36 -24.18
CA ASP A 372 4.57 -25.83 -25.53
C ASP A 372 5.06 -24.38 -25.49
N PHE A 373 4.51 -23.55 -24.61
CA PHE A 373 4.98 -22.20 -24.36
C PHE A 373 6.41 -22.19 -23.79
N ALA A 374 6.71 -23.04 -22.80
CA ALA A 374 8.05 -23.13 -22.21
C ALA A 374 9.12 -23.54 -23.24
N THR A 375 8.80 -24.49 -24.13
CA THR A 375 9.72 -24.91 -25.20
C THR A 375 9.89 -23.86 -26.30
N GLN A 376 8.87 -23.05 -26.58
CA GLN A 376 9.00 -21.92 -27.50
C GLN A 376 9.82 -20.77 -26.90
N TRP A 377 9.63 -20.47 -25.62
CA TRP A 377 10.39 -19.46 -24.89
C TRP A 377 11.88 -19.82 -24.82
N GLU A 378 12.20 -21.08 -24.55
CA GLU A 378 13.57 -21.60 -24.55
C GLU A 378 14.23 -21.48 -25.93
N LYS A 379 13.49 -21.71 -27.02
CA LYS A 379 13.99 -21.49 -28.39
C LYS A 379 14.21 -20.01 -28.71
N MET A 380 13.40 -19.12 -28.15
CA MET A 380 13.51 -17.67 -28.33
C MET A 380 14.72 -17.09 -27.56
N MET A 381 14.95 -17.56 -26.33
CA MET A 381 16.14 -17.23 -25.52
C MET A 381 17.44 -17.76 -26.15
N ASN A 382 17.39 -18.92 -26.79
CA ASN A 382 18.53 -19.50 -27.49
C ASN A 382 18.75 -18.92 -28.91
N GLY A 383 18.04 -17.85 -29.28
CA GLY A 383 18.22 -17.14 -30.54
C GLY A 383 17.79 -17.91 -31.80
N GLN A 384 16.97 -18.95 -31.64
CA GLN A 384 16.58 -19.86 -32.74
C GLN A 384 15.25 -19.48 -33.43
N ALA A 385 14.62 -18.37 -33.05
CA ALA A 385 13.37 -17.91 -33.67
C ALA A 385 13.36 -16.39 -33.90
N LYS A 386 12.97 -15.97 -35.12
CA LYS A 386 12.69 -14.56 -35.46
C LYS A 386 11.30 -14.18 -34.92
N LEU A 387 11.19 -12.97 -34.36
CA LEU A 387 9.92 -12.34 -33.98
C LEU A 387 8.90 -12.45 -35.12
N TRP A 388 7.71 -12.95 -34.81
CA TRP A 388 6.53 -12.75 -35.64
C TRP A 388 6.21 -11.26 -35.65
N ARG A 389 6.64 -10.55 -36.69
CA ARG A 389 6.01 -9.29 -37.08
C ARG A 389 4.75 -9.69 -37.84
N SER A 390 3.59 -9.42 -37.26
CA SER A 390 2.30 -9.55 -37.96
C SER A 390 2.32 -8.59 -39.16
N GLU A 391 2.71 -9.09 -40.33
CA GLU A 391 2.39 -8.44 -41.60
C GLU A 391 0.89 -8.66 -41.83
N ILE A 392 0.13 -7.59 -41.61
CA ILE A 392 -1.21 -7.45 -42.17
C ILE A 392 -1.00 -7.37 -43.68
N SER A 393 -1.36 -8.44 -44.39
CA SER A 393 -1.48 -8.41 -45.85
C SER A 393 -2.86 -7.87 -46.20
N ASP A 394 -2.90 -6.63 -46.66
CA ASP A 394 -3.97 -6.12 -47.50
C ASP A 394 -3.88 -6.85 -48.86
N GLU A 395 -4.73 -7.84 -49.08
CA GLU A 395 -5.06 -8.37 -50.41
C GLU A 395 -6.57 -8.51 -50.53
N ASP A 396 -7.23 -7.39 -50.81
CA ASP A 396 -8.49 -7.32 -51.54
C ASP A 396 -8.31 -6.21 -52.58
N ASP A 397 -7.81 -6.58 -53.76
CA ASP A 397 -7.99 -5.84 -55.02
C ASP A 397 -7.67 -6.78 -56.21
N ILE A 398 -8.72 -7.48 -56.68
CA ILE A 398 -9.18 -7.65 -58.08
C ILE A 398 -10.27 -8.73 -58.15
#